data_AF-A0A520DHT6-F1
#
_entry.id   AF-A0A520DHT6-F1
#
_cell.length_a   1.000
_cell.length_b   1.000
_cell.length_c   1.000
_cell.angle_alpha   90.00
_cell.angle_beta   90.00
_cell.angle_gamma   90.00
#
_symmetry.space_group_name_H-M   'P 1'
#
loop_
_entity.id
_entity.type
_entity.pdbx_description
1 polymer ?
#
loop_
_entity_poly.entity_id
_entity_poly.type
_entity_poly.pdbx_seq_one_letter_code
_entity_poly.pdbx_strand_id
1 'polypeptide(L)'
;MTLPSSPLPGHPHIARSASGELHVEGVALAALASEHGTPLFVYSRQWMLDALAAYRRGFEGRDATVCYAMKANSSLGVLRVFAEAGCGFDIVSGGELRRALAVGADPAGIIFSGVGKTRTEMRQALAAGIACFNVESEAELAVLNEVALAADQRARISIRINPNVDPKTHPYISTGLKGNKFGVAHDRAVEVYRRAASLPGIDVVG
;
A
#
# COMPACT_ATOMS: atom_id res chain seq x y z
N MET A 1 -27.40 36.91 -14.00
CA MET A 1 -26.44 35.85 -14.42
C MET A 1 -25.62 35.46 -13.20
N THR A 2 -25.99 34.38 -12.53
CA THR A 2 -25.13 33.77 -11.51
C THR A 2 -23.92 33.17 -12.22
N LEU A 3 -22.71 33.56 -11.81
CA LEU A 3 -21.48 32.97 -12.33
C LEU A 3 -21.55 31.45 -12.14
N PRO A 4 -21.13 30.62 -13.13
CA PRO A 4 -21.04 29.19 -12.92
C PRO A 4 -20.09 28.96 -11.73
N SER A 5 -20.61 28.38 -10.65
CA SER A 5 -19.79 28.06 -9.49
C SER A 5 -18.66 27.13 -9.94
N SER A 6 -17.41 27.50 -9.67
CA SER A 6 -16.27 26.65 -9.96
C SER A 6 -16.51 25.23 -9.42
N PRO A 7 -16.12 24.19 -10.17
CA PRO A 7 -16.33 22.82 -9.73
C PRO A 7 -15.66 22.59 -8.38
N LEU A 8 -16.34 21.86 -7.50
CA LEU A 8 -15.81 21.52 -6.18
C LEU A 8 -14.60 20.58 -6.31
N PRO A 9 -13.65 20.63 -5.36
CA PRO A 9 -12.68 19.56 -5.21
C PRO A 9 -13.40 18.21 -5.10
N GLY A 10 -13.07 17.29 -5.99
CA GLY A 10 -13.72 15.98 -6.08
C GLY A 10 -14.86 15.86 -7.08
N HIS A 11 -15.17 16.91 -7.85
CA HIS A 11 -16.04 16.78 -9.02
C HIS A 11 -15.50 15.72 -10.02
N PRO A 12 -16.35 14.86 -10.61
CA PRO A 12 -17.82 14.86 -10.50
C PRO A 12 -18.37 14.11 -9.28
N HIS A 13 -17.53 13.40 -8.52
CA HIS A 13 -17.96 12.55 -7.40
C HIS A 13 -18.44 13.32 -6.17
N ILE A 14 -17.97 14.56 -5.99
CA ILE A 14 -18.50 15.50 -5.00
C ILE A 14 -18.95 16.72 -5.77
N ALA A 15 -20.26 16.94 -5.80
CA ALA A 15 -20.87 17.96 -6.65
C ALA A 15 -22.08 18.59 -5.97
N ARG A 16 -22.44 19.80 -6.44
CA ARG A 16 -23.73 20.38 -6.12
C ARG A 16 -24.76 19.98 -7.17
N SER A 17 -25.95 19.60 -6.74
CA SER A 17 -27.09 19.42 -7.63
C SER A 17 -27.53 20.77 -8.23
N ALA A 18 -28.45 20.75 -9.20
CA ALA A 18 -29.03 21.98 -9.77
C ALA A 18 -29.77 22.84 -8.71
N SER A 19 -30.28 22.22 -7.63
CA SER A 19 -30.88 22.89 -6.48
C SER A 19 -29.84 23.44 -5.48
N GLY A 20 -28.55 23.14 -5.66
CA GLY A 20 -27.44 23.62 -4.81
C GLY A 20 -27.05 22.70 -3.65
N GLU A 21 -27.75 21.57 -3.47
CA GLU A 21 -27.46 20.59 -2.42
C GLU A 21 -26.13 19.87 -2.68
N LEU A 22 -25.37 19.57 -1.63
CA LEU A 22 -24.08 18.89 -1.76
C LEU A 22 -24.27 17.37 -1.75
N HIS A 23 -23.77 16.71 -2.79
CA HIS A 23 -23.87 15.26 -2.97
C HIS A 23 -22.48 14.62 -2.97
N VAL A 24 -22.42 13.37 -2.49
CA VAL A 24 -21.37 12.43 -2.84
C VAL A 24 -22.00 11.39 -3.76
N GLU A 25 -21.48 11.32 -4.99
CA GLU A 25 -22.10 10.64 -6.11
C GLU A 25 -23.57 11.10 -6.28
N GLY A 26 -24.52 10.18 -6.29
CA GLY A 26 -25.95 10.51 -6.36
C GLY A 26 -26.60 10.88 -5.03
N VAL A 27 -25.88 10.81 -3.90
CA VAL A 27 -26.50 10.84 -2.57
C VAL A 27 -26.29 12.19 -1.87
N ALA A 28 -27.38 12.82 -1.43
CA ALA A 28 -27.33 14.08 -0.71
C ALA A 28 -26.65 13.89 0.67
N LEU A 29 -25.63 14.69 0.97
CA LEU A 29 -24.91 14.61 2.24
C LEU A 29 -25.80 14.98 3.44
N ALA A 30 -26.80 15.84 3.26
CA ALA A 30 -27.76 16.17 4.30
C ALA A 30 -28.61 14.95 4.71
N ALA A 31 -28.99 14.11 3.75
CA ALA A 31 -29.70 12.86 4.02
C ALA A 31 -28.83 11.90 4.83
N LEU A 32 -27.56 11.71 4.41
CA LEU A 32 -26.60 10.86 5.13
C LEU A 32 -26.32 11.38 6.56
N ALA A 33 -26.20 12.70 6.74
CA ALA A 33 -26.00 13.30 8.05
C ALA A 33 -27.23 13.13 8.96
N SER A 34 -28.44 13.19 8.40
CA SER A 34 -29.68 12.94 9.16
C SER A 34 -29.82 11.47 9.55
N GLU A 35 -29.38 10.54 8.69
CA GLU A 35 -29.49 9.09 8.94
C GLU A 35 -28.42 8.59 9.91
N HIS A 36 -27.17 9.02 9.74
CA HIS A 36 -26.02 8.47 10.47
C HIS A 36 -25.44 9.40 11.54
N GLY A 37 -25.96 10.64 11.66
CA GLY A 37 -25.46 11.65 12.60
C GLY A 37 -24.15 12.29 12.15
N THR A 38 -23.58 13.16 13.00
CA THR A 38 -22.31 13.86 12.73
C THR A 38 -21.42 13.89 13.98
N PRO A 39 -20.07 13.88 13.85
CA PRO A 39 -19.29 13.92 12.60
C PRO A 39 -19.35 12.61 11.80
N LEU A 40 -19.36 12.71 10.47
CA LEU A 40 -19.50 11.58 9.54
C LEU A 40 -18.43 11.62 8.47
N PHE A 41 -17.75 10.48 8.26
CA PHE A 41 -16.91 10.26 7.09
C PHE A 41 -17.72 9.59 5.98
N VAL A 42 -17.75 10.21 4.80
CA VAL A 42 -18.42 9.69 3.60
C VAL A 42 -17.38 9.50 2.51
N TYR A 43 -17.40 8.34 1.86
CA TYR A 43 -16.46 7.98 0.80
C TYR A 43 -17.21 7.70 -0.50
N SER A 44 -16.68 8.19 -1.63
CA SER A 44 -17.17 7.82 -2.95
C SER A 44 -16.49 6.53 -3.41
N ARG A 45 -17.29 5.50 -3.71
CA ARG A 45 -16.80 4.25 -4.32
C ARG A 45 -16.25 4.51 -5.71
N GLN A 46 -16.98 5.25 -6.54
CA GLN A 46 -16.57 5.49 -7.92
C GLN A 46 -15.26 6.29 -7.98
N TRP A 47 -15.08 7.28 -7.10
CA TRP A 47 -13.84 8.06 -7.08
C TRP A 47 -12.61 7.21 -6.72
N MET A 48 -12.76 6.28 -5.77
CA MET A 48 -11.70 5.32 -5.43
C MET A 48 -11.35 4.43 -6.63
N LEU A 49 -12.35 3.94 -7.36
CA LEU A 49 -12.15 3.12 -8.56
C LEU A 49 -11.50 3.91 -9.71
N ASP A 50 -11.90 5.16 -9.91
CA ASP A 50 -11.34 6.02 -10.95
C ASP A 50 -9.88 6.39 -10.66
N ALA A 51 -9.54 6.60 -9.39
CA ALA A 51 -8.16 6.79 -8.95
C ALA A 51 -7.30 5.54 -9.23
N LEU A 52 -7.78 4.34 -8.87
CA LEU A 52 -7.10 3.08 -9.19
C LEU A 52 -6.94 2.89 -10.71
N ALA A 53 -8.00 3.18 -11.48
CA ALA A 53 -7.98 3.08 -12.92
C ALA A 53 -6.95 4.03 -13.56
N ALA A 54 -6.77 5.24 -13.00
CA ALA A 54 -5.74 6.17 -13.46
C ALA A 54 -4.32 5.61 -13.30
N TYR A 55 -4.02 4.99 -12.15
CA TYR A 55 -2.73 4.29 -11.97
C TYR A 55 -2.56 3.16 -12.98
N ARG A 56 -3.57 2.30 -13.14
CA ARG A 56 -3.52 1.18 -14.08
C ARG A 56 -3.29 1.63 -15.52
N ARG A 57 -4.00 2.68 -15.98
CA ARG A 57 -3.78 3.28 -17.31
C ARG A 57 -2.33 3.72 -17.51
N GLY A 58 -1.71 4.33 -16.48
CA GLY A 58 -0.30 4.73 -16.54
C GLY A 58 0.68 3.57 -16.75
N PHE A 59 0.28 2.34 -16.38
CA PHE A 59 1.08 1.13 -16.53
C PHE A 59 0.60 0.19 -17.65
N GLU A 60 -0.36 0.60 -18.50
CA GLU A 60 -0.80 -0.23 -19.62
C GLU A 60 0.38 -0.70 -20.49
N GLY A 61 0.35 -1.97 -20.89
CA GLY A 61 1.44 -2.64 -21.63
C GLY A 61 2.63 -3.07 -20.78
N ARG A 62 2.58 -2.89 -19.45
CA ARG A 62 3.60 -3.37 -18.50
C ARG A 62 3.00 -4.38 -17.54
N ASP A 63 3.81 -5.37 -17.17
CA ASP A 63 3.47 -6.26 -16.06
C ASP A 63 3.68 -5.49 -14.75
N ALA A 64 2.59 -4.91 -14.23
CA ALA A 64 2.61 -4.04 -13.07
C ALA A 64 1.41 -4.30 -12.18
N THR A 65 1.67 -4.38 -10.88
CA THR A 65 0.63 -4.49 -9.84
C THR A 65 0.58 -3.19 -9.06
N VAL A 66 -0.63 -2.64 -8.91
CA VAL A 66 -0.88 -1.51 -8.01
C VAL A 66 -1.20 -2.08 -6.63
N CYS A 67 -0.38 -1.75 -5.64
CA CYS A 67 -0.60 -2.14 -4.24
C CYS A 67 -1.09 -0.92 -3.43
N TYR A 68 -2.33 -0.94 -2.97
CA TYR A 68 -2.88 0.13 -2.12
C TYR A 68 -2.24 0.10 -0.72
N ALA A 69 -1.66 1.22 -0.30
CA ALA A 69 -1.05 1.35 1.02
C ALA A 69 -2.12 1.46 2.11
N MET A 70 -2.34 0.38 2.86
CA MET A 70 -3.45 0.25 3.81
C MET A 70 -3.44 1.28 4.95
N LYS A 71 -2.26 1.78 5.31
CA LYS A 71 -2.09 2.84 6.31
C LYS A 71 -2.80 4.15 5.96
N ALA A 72 -3.17 4.37 4.69
CA ALA A 72 -3.93 5.55 4.27
C ALA A 72 -5.38 5.52 4.78
N ASN A 73 -6.04 4.37 4.64
CA ASN A 73 -7.37 4.09 5.21
C ASN A 73 -7.61 2.58 5.19
N SER A 74 -7.73 1.98 6.37
CA SER A 74 -7.89 0.53 6.57
C SER A 74 -9.32 0.12 6.98
N SER A 75 -10.30 0.98 6.70
CA SER A 75 -11.73 0.65 6.81
C SER A 75 -12.06 -0.53 5.90
N LEU A 76 -12.75 -1.55 6.43
CA LEU A 76 -13.05 -2.78 5.67
C LEU A 76 -13.89 -2.50 4.42
N GLY A 77 -14.75 -1.48 4.43
CA GLY A 77 -15.52 -1.07 3.25
C GLY A 77 -14.63 -0.55 2.12
N VAL A 78 -13.63 0.28 2.46
CA VAL A 78 -12.64 0.81 1.49
C VAL A 78 -11.77 -0.32 0.93
N LEU A 79 -11.26 -1.18 1.80
CA LEU A 79 -10.42 -2.30 1.39
C LEU A 79 -11.17 -3.27 0.48
N ARG A 80 -12.45 -3.56 0.77
CA ARG A 80 -13.28 -4.41 -0.07
C ARG A 80 -13.45 -3.86 -1.48
N VAL A 81 -13.67 -2.56 -1.63
CA VAL A 81 -13.77 -1.93 -2.96
C VAL A 81 -12.50 -2.19 -3.79
N PHE A 82 -11.32 -2.02 -3.19
CA PHE A 82 -10.06 -2.26 -3.89
C PHE A 82 -9.79 -3.75 -4.15
N ALA A 83 -10.13 -4.64 -3.21
CA ALA A 83 -10.00 -6.07 -3.38
C ALA A 83 -10.89 -6.59 -4.52
N GLU A 84 -12.16 -6.19 -4.56
CA GLU A 84 -13.11 -6.52 -5.64
C GLU A 84 -12.63 -5.99 -7.01
N ALA A 85 -11.91 -4.86 -7.02
CA ALA A 85 -11.32 -4.31 -8.23
C ALA A 85 -10.02 -5.00 -8.65
N GLY A 86 -9.52 -6.00 -7.90
CA GLY A 86 -8.26 -6.70 -8.16
C GLY A 86 -7.00 -5.89 -7.82
N CYS A 87 -7.09 -4.94 -6.89
CA CYS A 87 -5.93 -4.19 -6.40
C CYS A 87 -5.14 -5.04 -5.41
N GLY A 88 -3.81 -4.95 -5.44
CA GLY A 88 -2.95 -5.50 -4.39
C GLY A 88 -2.97 -4.62 -3.13
N PHE A 89 -2.28 -5.05 -2.08
CA PHE A 89 -2.16 -4.30 -0.84
C PHE A 89 -0.72 -4.21 -0.35
N ASP A 90 -0.30 -3.01 0.04
CA ASP A 90 0.92 -2.80 0.82
C ASP A 90 0.54 -2.69 2.31
N ILE A 91 0.96 -3.68 3.08
CA ILE A 91 0.73 -3.78 4.52
C ILE A 91 2.01 -3.45 5.29
N VAL A 92 1.84 -2.96 6.52
CA VAL A 92 2.94 -2.69 7.47
C VAL A 92 2.78 -3.39 8.80
N SER A 93 1.77 -4.26 8.95
CA SER A 93 1.58 -5.07 10.16
C SER A 93 0.74 -6.33 9.91
N GLY A 94 0.83 -7.30 10.82
CA GLY A 94 -0.07 -8.46 10.84
C GLY A 94 -1.55 -8.09 11.09
N GLY A 95 -1.82 -6.92 11.68
CA GLY A 95 -3.18 -6.40 11.80
C GLY A 95 -3.78 -6.01 10.45
N GLU A 96 -2.99 -5.40 9.58
CA GLU A 96 -3.39 -5.07 8.21
C GLU A 96 -3.51 -6.33 7.35
N LEU A 97 -2.60 -7.30 7.50
CA LEU A 97 -2.75 -8.62 6.86
C LEU A 97 -4.11 -9.23 7.17
N ARG A 98 -4.50 -9.29 8.45
CA ARG A 98 -5.81 -9.83 8.85
C ARG A 98 -6.98 -9.08 8.22
N ARG A 99 -6.89 -7.76 8.10
CA ARG A 99 -7.94 -6.94 7.45
C ARG A 99 -8.02 -7.20 5.95
N ALA A 100 -6.89 -7.31 5.26
CA ALA A 100 -6.85 -7.64 3.83
C ALA A 100 -7.48 -9.01 3.56
N LEU A 101 -7.10 -10.03 4.34
CA LEU A 101 -7.68 -11.37 4.21
C LEU A 101 -9.19 -11.37 4.54
N ALA A 102 -9.64 -10.60 5.54
CA ALA A 102 -11.04 -10.52 5.92
C ALA A 102 -11.95 -9.90 4.84
N VAL A 103 -11.39 -9.13 3.91
CA VAL A 103 -12.14 -8.60 2.75
C VAL A 103 -11.98 -9.46 1.49
N GLY A 104 -11.32 -10.62 1.59
CA GLY A 104 -11.12 -11.54 0.47
C GLY A 104 -10.02 -11.12 -0.50
N ALA A 105 -9.05 -10.31 -0.05
CA ALA A 105 -7.89 -9.99 -0.87
C ALA A 105 -7.06 -11.25 -1.18
N ASP A 106 -6.59 -11.38 -2.42
CA ASP A 106 -5.66 -12.44 -2.81
C ASP A 106 -4.30 -12.21 -2.13
N PRO A 107 -3.81 -13.14 -1.28
CA PRO A 107 -2.49 -13.03 -0.66
C PRO A 107 -1.36 -12.83 -1.67
N ALA A 108 -1.46 -13.41 -2.87
CA ALA A 108 -0.44 -13.27 -3.91
C ALA A 108 -0.34 -11.84 -4.47
N GLY A 109 -1.28 -10.95 -4.14
CA GLY A 109 -1.24 -9.50 -4.41
C GLY A 109 -0.82 -8.65 -3.21
N ILE A 110 -0.40 -9.25 -2.09
CA ILE A 110 -0.04 -8.53 -0.85
C ILE A 110 1.48 -8.44 -0.72
N ILE A 111 2.00 -7.22 -0.51
CA ILE A 111 3.39 -6.97 -0.13
C ILE A 111 3.47 -6.46 1.31
N PHE A 112 4.51 -6.87 2.04
CA PHE A 112 4.67 -6.52 3.46
C PHE A 112 5.91 -5.64 3.66
N SER A 113 5.68 -4.36 3.89
CA SER A 113 6.69 -3.33 4.19
C SER A 113 6.85 -3.08 5.70
N GLY A 114 7.82 -2.22 6.07
CA GLY A 114 7.98 -1.74 7.45
C GLY A 114 9.19 -2.31 8.18
N VAL A 115 9.83 -1.47 9.00
CA VAL A 115 11.17 -1.72 9.59
C VAL A 115 11.18 -2.64 10.81
N GLY A 116 10.01 -3.00 11.34
CA GLY A 116 9.86 -3.62 12.67
C GLY A 116 9.03 -4.89 12.66
N LYS A 117 9.03 -5.64 11.54
CA LYS A 117 8.24 -6.87 11.41
C LYS A 117 8.64 -7.87 12.49
N THR A 118 7.67 -8.35 13.26
CA THR A 118 7.93 -9.34 14.30
C THR A 118 7.97 -10.76 13.71
N ARG A 119 8.65 -11.70 14.40
CA ARG A 119 8.64 -13.12 14.01
C ARG A 119 7.23 -13.71 13.89
N THR A 120 6.29 -13.23 14.71
CA THR A 120 4.88 -13.65 14.65
C THR A 120 4.21 -13.16 13.37
N GLU A 121 4.42 -11.89 13.00
CA GLU A 121 3.87 -11.35 11.76
C GLU A 121 4.50 -12.00 10.52
N MET A 122 5.81 -12.27 10.56
CA MET A 122 6.51 -13.00 9.49
C MET A 122 5.90 -14.40 9.27
N ARG A 123 5.67 -15.17 10.35
CA ARG A 123 5.01 -16.48 10.26
C ARG A 123 3.60 -16.39 9.69
N GLN A 124 2.83 -15.39 10.11
CA GLN A 124 1.47 -15.18 9.60
C GLN A 124 1.47 -14.87 8.10
N ALA A 125 2.38 -13.99 7.66
CA ALA A 125 2.51 -13.61 6.26
C ALA A 125 3.04 -14.75 5.37
N LEU A 126 3.99 -15.54 5.88
CA LEU A 126 4.46 -16.78 5.22
C LEU A 126 3.32 -17.78 5.05
N ALA A 127 2.60 -18.09 6.13
CA ALA A 127 1.47 -19.01 6.10
C ALA A 127 0.34 -18.54 5.17
N ALA A 128 0.13 -17.22 5.06
CA ALA A 128 -0.84 -16.65 4.13
C ALA A 128 -0.39 -16.73 2.66
N GLY A 129 0.90 -16.92 2.38
CA GLY A 129 1.44 -16.94 1.02
C GLY A 129 1.44 -15.56 0.36
N ILE A 130 1.87 -14.53 1.11
CA ILE A 130 1.97 -13.17 0.54
C ILE A 130 2.95 -13.10 -0.65
N ALA A 131 2.77 -12.12 -1.52
CA ALA A 131 3.59 -11.93 -2.72
C ALA A 131 5.08 -11.76 -2.40
N CYS A 132 5.39 -10.91 -1.42
CA CYS A 132 6.75 -10.47 -1.12
C CYS A 132 6.87 -9.74 0.23
N PHE A 133 7.94 -10.00 0.97
CA PHE A 133 8.41 -9.15 2.05
C PHE A 133 9.35 -8.07 1.51
N ASN A 134 9.02 -6.80 1.75
CA ASN A 134 9.94 -5.68 1.50
C ASN A 134 10.84 -5.53 2.72
N VAL A 135 12.03 -6.12 2.66
CA VAL A 135 13.03 -6.15 3.74
C VAL A 135 13.73 -4.80 3.84
N GLU A 136 13.82 -4.26 5.05
CA GLU A 136 14.33 -2.91 5.31
C GLU A 136 15.75 -2.93 5.88
N SER A 137 16.26 -4.08 6.35
CA SER A 137 17.61 -4.17 6.93
C SER A 137 18.22 -5.58 6.82
N GLU A 138 19.54 -5.65 6.92
CA GLU A 138 20.29 -6.91 6.99
C GLU A 138 19.92 -7.76 8.22
N ALA A 139 19.56 -7.11 9.33
CA ALA A 139 19.13 -7.80 10.56
C ALA A 139 17.75 -8.45 10.37
N GLU A 140 16.83 -7.73 9.73
CA GLU A 140 15.52 -8.29 9.35
C GLU A 140 15.66 -9.48 8.41
N LEU A 141 16.55 -9.40 7.41
CA LEU A 141 16.85 -10.49 6.48
C LEU A 141 17.26 -11.77 7.21
N ALA A 142 18.16 -11.66 8.20
CA ALA A 142 18.60 -12.79 9.00
C ALA A 142 17.46 -13.42 9.80
N VAL A 143 16.64 -12.58 10.46
CA VAL A 143 15.48 -13.05 11.24
C VAL A 143 14.44 -13.72 10.33
N LEU A 144 14.16 -13.15 9.17
CA LEU A 144 13.20 -13.71 8.22
C LEU A 144 13.66 -15.08 7.69
N ASN A 145 14.94 -15.24 7.40
CA ASN A 145 15.51 -16.54 7.01
C ASN A 145 15.30 -17.60 8.10
N GLU A 146 15.59 -17.28 9.37
CA GLU A 146 15.36 -18.21 10.48
C GLU A 146 13.89 -18.61 10.60
N VAL A 147 12.98 -17.64 10.46
CA VAL A 147 11.54 -17.87 10.54
C VAL A 147 11.03 -18.73 9.38
N ALA A 148 11.51 -18.48 8.16
CA ALA A 148 11.14 -19.24 6.98
C ALA A 148 11.61 -20.70 7.07
N LEU A 149 12.86 -20.92 7.49
CA LEU A 149 13.40 -22.27 7.73
C LEU A 149 12.63 -23.03 8.81
N ALA A 150 12.28 -22.35 9.91
CA ALA A 150 11.47 -22.96 10.97
C ALA A 150 10.04 -23.31 10.54
N ALA A 151 9.55 -22.70 9.44
CA ALA A 151 8.25 -22.97 8.85
C ALA A 151 8.33 -23.93 7.65
N ASP A 152 9.51 -24.46 7.32
CA ASP A 152 9.78 -25.28 6.12
C ASP A 152 9.32 -24.59 4.81
N GLN A 153 9.56 -23.28 4.73
CA GLN A 153 9.18 -22.43 3.60
C GLN A 153 10.36 -21.56 3.13
N ARG A 154 10.20 -20.95 1.95
CA ARG A 154 11.10 -19.90 1.47
C ARG A 154 10.35 -18.58 1.38
N ALA A 155 10.88 -17.55 2.05
CA ALA A 155 10.31 -16.22 2.02
C ALA A 155 10.70 -15.52 0.72
N ARG A 156 9.71 -15.11 -0.07
CA ARG A 156 9.90 -14.23 -1.22
C ARG A 156 10.21 -12.82 -0.74
N ILE A 157 11.28 -12.21 -1.22
CA ILE A 157 11.72 -10.88 -0.78
C ILE A 157 12.06 -9.92 -1.91
N SER A 158 11.99 -8.64 -1.57
CA SER A 158 12.67 -7.51 -2.21
C SER A 158 13.35 -6.70 -1.11
N ILE A 159 14.52 -6.12 -1.38
CA ILE A 159 15.23 -5.28 -0.41
C ILE A 159 14.92 -3.82 -0.75
N ARG A 160 14.44 -3.05 0.23
CA ARG A 160 14.21 -1.62 0.03
C ARG A 160 15.54 -0.88 -0.03
N ILE A 161 15.95 -0.49 -1.24
CA ILE A 161 17.17 0.29 -1.46
C ILE A 161 16.87 1.79 -1.43
N ASN A 162 17.66 2.54 -0.66
CA ASN A 162 17.66 3.99 -0.69
C ASN A 162 18.36 4.45 -1.98
N PRO A 163 17.66 5.14 -2.90
CA PRO A 163 18.27 5.56 -4.17
C PRO A 163 19.37 6.61 -3.92
N ASN A 164 20.42 6.59 -4.75
CA ASN A 164 21.48 7.60 -4.70
C ASN A 164 21.06 8.89 -5.44
N VAL A 165 20.13 9.64 -4.85
CA VAL A 165 19.60 10.89 -5.45
C VAL A 165 20.55 12.05 -5.16
N ASP A 166 20.98 12.74 -6.23
CA ASP A 166 21.90 13.87 -6.13
C ASP A 166 21.28 15.00 -5.28
N PRO A 167 21.89 15.35 -4.13
CA PRO A 167 21.40 16.43 -3.26
C PRO A 167 21.34 17.79 -3.96
N LYS A 168 22.11 18.02 -5.04
CA LYS A 168 22.10 19.28 -5.79
C LYS A 168 20.81 19.51 -6.55
N THR A 169 20.15 18.44 -7.00
CA THR A 169 18.91 18.53 -7.78
C THR A 169 17.67 18.35 -6.92
N HIS A 170 17.74 17.52 -5.88
CA HIS A 170 16.60 17.21 -5.00
C HIS A 170 17.01 17.20 -3.52
N PRO A 171 17.28 18.38 -2.93
CA PRO A 171 17.83 18.49 -1.58
C PRO A 171 16.93 17.86 -0.50
N TYR A 172 15.60 17.99 -0.63
CA TYR A 172 14.64 17.41 0.34
C TYR A 172 14.55 15.88 0.29
N ILE A 173 14.85 15.28 -0.86
CA ILE A 173 14.88 13.82 -1.00
C ILE A 173 16.19 13.29 -0.42
N SER A 174 17.31 13.93 -0.73
CA SER A 174 18.64 13.46 -0.31
C SER A 174 18.89 13.60 1.21
N THR A 175 18.38 14.66 1.85
CA THR A 175 18.41 14.79 3.33
C THR A 175 17.49 13.80 4.03
N GLY A 176 16.34 13.48 3.42
CA GLY A 176 15.44 12.44 3.89
C GLY A 176 16.06 11.04 3.84
N LEU A 177 17.02 10.78 2.93
CA LEU A 177 17.65 9.46 2.73
C LEU A 177 18.88 9.22 3.63
N LYS A 178 19.65 10.28 3.95
CA LYS A 178 20.82 10.16 4.83
C LYS A 178 20.40 10.26 6.30
N GLY A 179 20.34 9.12 6.99
CA GLY A 179 20.09 9.03 8.44
C GLY A 179 18.65 8.70 8.83
N ASN A 180 17.78 8.36 7.88
CA ASN A 180 16.49 7.77 8.22
C ASN A 180 16.65 6.29 8.58
N LYS A 181 15.66 5.73 9.29
CA LYS A 181 15.65 4.33 9.75
C LYS A 181 15.29 3.31 8.66
N PHE A 182 15.15 3.74 7.42
CA PHE A 182 14.53 2.98 6.35
C PHE A 182 15.54 2.51 5.32
N GLY A 183 15.33 1.28 4.85
CA GLY A 183 16.07 0.69 3.75
C GLY A 183 17.56 0.50 3.96
N VAL A 184 18.19 -0.02 2.90
CA VAL A 184 19.62 -0.26 2.80
C VAL A 184 20.23 0.81 1.89
N ALA A 185 21.40 1.32 2.26
CA ALA A 185 22.12 2.30 1.45
C ALA A 185 22.48 1.74 0.05
N HIS A 186 22.42 2.60 -0.97
CA HIS A 186 22.61 2.20 -2.37
C HIS A 186 23.92 1.43 -2.63
N ASP A 187 25.01 1.87 -2.01
CA ASP A 187 26.35 1.29 -2.11
C ASP A 187 26.43 -0.13 -1.53
N ARG A 188 25.55 -0.46 -0.60
CA ARG A 188 25.42 -1.79 0.02
C ARG A 188 24.51 -2.73 -0.75
N ALA A 189 23.72 -2.23 -1.71
CA ALA A 189 22.66 -3.01 -2.37
C ALA A 189 23.15 -4.35 -2.93
N VAL A 190 24.21 -4.34 -3.74
CA VAL A 190 24.75 -5.56 -4.38
C VAL A 190 25.24 -6.58 -3.34
N GLU A 191 25.88 -6.11 -2.26
CA GLU A 191 26.37 -6.99 -1.20
C GLU A 191 25.22 -7.65 -0.45
N VAL A 192 24.19 -6.88 -0.07
CA VAL A 192 23.04 -7.43 0.65
C VAL A 192 22.23 -8.38 -0.22
N TYR A 193 22.08 -8.11 -1.52
CA TYR A 193 21.43 -9.05 -2.44
C TYR A 193 22.22 -10.36 -2.62
N ARG A 194 23.55 -10.31 -2.71
CA ARG A 194 24.38 -11.52 -2.73
C ARG A 194 24.22 -12.34 -1.47
N ARG A 195 24.16 -11.68 -0.31
CA ARG A 195 23.88 -12.33 0.97
C ARG A 195 22.48 -12.95 1.00
N ALA A 196 21.46 -12.24 0.53
CA ALA A 196 20.10 -12.77 0.47
C ALA A 196 20.02 -14.03 -0.42
N ALA A 197 20.69 -14.01 -1.57
CA ALA A 197 20.72 -15.14 -2.49
C ALA A 197 21.44 -16.39 -1.93
N SER A 198 22.31 -16.25 -0.93
CA SER A 198 22.99 -17.39 -0.29
C SER A 198 22.21 -17.98 0.89
N LEU A 199 21.14 -17.33 1.34
CA LEU A 199 20.32 -17.79 2.48
C LEU A 199 19.28 -18.83 2.01
N PRO A 200 19.24 -20.04 2.61
CA PRO A 200 18.38 -21.13 2.11
C PRO A 200 16.88 -20.88 2.31
N GLY A 201 16.49 -20.09 3.33
CA GLY A 201 15.11 -19.73 3.60
C GLY A 201 14.60 -18.52 2.81
N ILE A 202 15.39 -17.98 1.88
CA ILE A 202 15.07 -16.76 1.14
C ILE A 202 14.96 -17.05 -0.36
N ASP A 203 13.99 -16.41 -1.01
CA ASP A 203 13.80 -16.39 -2.47
C ASP A 203 13.78 -14.92 -2.94
N VAL A 204 14.74 -14.54 -3.78
CA VAL A 204 14.90 -13.14 -4.21
C VAL A 204 14.07 -12.91 -5.47
N VAL A 205 13.06 -12.03 -5.40
CA VAL A 205 12.09 -11.80 -6.48
C VAL A 205 11.99 -10.36 -6.96
N GLY A 206 12.67 -9.42 -6.28
CA GLY A 206 12.75 -8.02 -6.67
C GLY A 206 13.67 -7.23 -5.78
#